data_AF-A0A8S4DJL0-F1
#
_entry.id   AF-A0A8S4DJL0-F1
#
_cell.length_a   1.000
_cell.length_b   1.000
_cell.length_c   1.000
_cell.angle_alpha   90.00
_cell.angle_beta   90.00
_cell.angle_gamma   90.00
#
_symmetry.space_group_name_H-M   'P 1'
#
loop_
_entity.id
_entity.type
_entity.pdbx_description
1 polymer ?
#
loop_
_entity_poly.entity_id
_entity_poly.type
_entity_poly.pdbx_seq_one_letter_code
_entity_poly.pdbx_strand_id
1 'polypeptide(L)'
;MASDAEALPNTGNRNLNTNNESDYKLQIFQSSLNVLAHVLIGASVMSSLLFAFRSGLPLNATSLHIVLCVIGYHLLMAQAILSLSDNNGWSSKLRLVDRRRAHWILQILGSGLAIIGSFIKIVDKSTHWTTLHGKFALVALVFTTFSLVNGVASLYGVEWRRFLNMNISKLTHVCFGIVAFSSATITLCYGFDKFPFRTWASTPVADALIAVTAVYATIIIINPAITFYRKSRVVIKNATS
;
A
#
# COMPACT_ATOMS: atom_id res chain seq x y z
N MET A 1 1.85 4.72 -71.62
CA MET A 1 0.90 5.02 -70.52
C MET A 1 1.39 4.24 -69.31
N ALA A 2 2.14 4.89 -68.42
CA ALA A 2 2.67 4.25 -67.21
C ALA A 2 1.54 4.06 -66.20
N SER A 3 1.47 2.88 -65.61
CA SER A 3 0.51 2.51 -64.57
C SER A 3 1.03 3.02 -63.23
N ASP A 4 0.41 4.07 -62.70
CA ASP A 4 0.61 4.52 -61.32
C ASP A 4 -0.09 3.53 -60.37
N ALA A 5 0.70 2.62 -59.78
CA ALA A 5 0.27 1.82 -58.65
C ALA A 5 0.48 2.62 -57.37
N GLU A 6 -0.60 3.20 -56.81
CA GLU A 6 -0.59 3.74 -55.45
C GLU A 6 -0.26 2.63 -54.45
N ALA A 7 0.93 2.68 -53.87
CA ALA A 7 1.31 1.83 -52.75
C ALA A 7 0.47 2.21 -51.52
N LEU A 8 -0.44 1.33 -51.11
CA LEU A 8 -1.23 1.48 -49.89
C LEU A 8 -0.28 1.69 -48.68
N PRO A 9 -0.48 2.74 -47.85
CA PRO A 9 0.41 3.04 -46.75
C PRO A 9 0.36 1.92 -45.70
N ASN A 10 1.53 1.44 -45.30
CA ASN A 10 1.77 0.44 -44.26
C ASN A 10 1.37 0.96 -42.87
N THR A 11 0.07 1.09 -42.63
CA THR A 11 -0.55 1.59 -41.40
C THR A 11 -0.48 0.56 -40.27
N GLY A 12 -0.56 -0.74 -40.59
CA GLY A 12 -0.48 -1.82 -39.61
C GLY A 12 0.86 -1.88 -38.85
N ASN A 13 1.98 -1.74 -39.56
CA ASN A 13 3.31 -1.79 -38.94
C ASN A 13 3.63 -0.53 -38.11
N ARG A 14 3.07 0.63 -38.49
CA ARG A 14 3.19 1.86 -37.71
C ARG A 14 2.42 1.75 -36.39
N ASN A 15 1.18 1.28 -36.42
CA ASN A 15 0.35 1.14 -35.23
C ASN A 15 0.91 0.12 -34.22
N LEU A 16 1.52 -0.96 -34.70
CA LEU A 16 2.19 -1.95 -33.83
C LEU A 16 3.44 -1.37 -33.15
N ASN A 17 4.28 -0.63 -33.88
CA ASN A 17 5.47 0.00 -33.30
C ASN A 17 5.11 1.11 -32.30
N THR A 18 4.09 1.93 -32.59
CA THR A 18 3.66 2.99 -31.66
C THR A 18 3.08 2.43 -30.37
N ASN A 19 2.29 1.34 -30.45
CA ASN A 19 1.74 0.68 -29.28
C ASN A 19 2.86 0.09 -28.41
N ASN A 20 3.82 -0.62 -29.03
CA ASN A 20 4.95 -1.21 -28.32
C ASN A 20 5.85 -0.15 -27.65
N GLU A 21 6.07 0.99 -28.32
CA GLU A 21 6.82 2.12 -27.74
C GLU A 21 6.08 2.76 -26.56
N SER A 22 4.76 2.95 -26.69
CA SER A 22 3.93 3.51 -25.62
C SER A 22 3.88 2.61 -24.38
N ASP A 23 3.76 1.29 -24.58
CA ASP A 23 3.76 0.29 -23.53
C ASP A 23 5.12 0.25 -22.81
N TYR A 24 6.22 0.35 -23.58
CA TYR A 24 7.57 0.41 -23.03
C TYR A 24 7.80 1.66 -22.17
N LYS A 25 7.37 2.84 -22.65
CA LYS A 25 7.46 4.10 -21.88
C LYS A 25 6.67 4.03 -20.58
N LEU A 26 5.45 3.47 -20.63
CA LEU A 26 4.62 3.29 -19.45
C LEU A 26 5.25 2.31 -18.44
N GLN A 27 5.83 1.21 -18.94
CA GLN A 27 6.54 0.25 -18.11
C GLN A 27 7.72 0.87 -17.38
N ILE A 28 8.56 1.65 -18.07
CA ILE A 28 9.68 2.38 -17.45
C ILE A 28 9.14 3.29 -16.35
N PHE A 29 8.13 4.11 -16.67
CA PHE A 29 7.57 5.05 -15.72
C PHE A 29 7.04 4.36 -14.46
N GLN A 30 6.27 3.29 -14.61
CA GLN A 30 5.76 2.50 -13.48
C GLN A 30 6.90 1.85 -12.66
N SER A 31 7.92 1.33 -13.33
CA SER A 31 9.09 0.76 -12.66
C SER A 31 9.85 1.81 -11.85
N SER A 32 10.10 2.99 -12.42
CA SER A 32 10.74 4.11 -11.75
C SER A 32 9.94 4.57 -10.52
N LEU A 33 8.61 4.65 -10.63
CA LEU A 33 7.75 4.98 -9.48
C LEU A 33 7.82 3.92 -8.37
N ASN A 34 7.84 2.63 -8.72
CA ASN A 34 7.96 1.57 -7.71
C ASN A 34 9.32 1.62 -7.00
N VAL A 35 10.42 1.84 -7.75
CA VAL A 35 11.76 2.02 -7.16
C VAL A 35 11.78 3.24 -6.24
N LEU A 36 11.21 4.36 -6.67
CA LEU A 36 11.08 5.55 -5.84
C LEU A 36 10.30 5.23 -4.56
N ALA A 37 9.17 4.53 -4.66
CA ALA A 37 8.38 4.13 -3.49
C ALA A 37 9.21 3.28 -2.51
N HIS A 38 10.02 2.31 -2.97
CA HIS A 38 10.91 1.54 -2.08
C HIS A 38 11.89 2.42 -1.31
N VAL A 39 12.55 3.36 -1.98
CA VAL A 39 13.52 4.27 -1.35
C VAL A 39 12.84 5.18 -0.34
N LEU A 40 11.69 5.74 -0.69
CA LEU A 40 10.91 6.63 0.17
C LEU A 40 10.32 5.92 1.39
N ILE A 41 9.85 4.67 1.22
CA ILE A 41 9.47 3.79 2.35
C ILE A 41 10.68 3.61 3.27
N GLY A 42 11.83 3.25 2.71
CA GLY A 42 13.06 3.05 3.47
C GLY A 42 13.46 4.27 4.29
N ALA A 43 13.42 5.47 3.70
CA ALA A 43 13.71 6.72 4.40
C ALA A 43 12.74 6.96 5.57
N SER A 44 11.42 6.88 5.34
CA SER A 44 10.40 7.11 6.36
C SER A 44 10.46 6.08 7.50
N VAL A 45 10.62 4.80 7.15
CA VAL A 45 10.73 3.69 8.11
C VAL A 45 12.00 3.84 8.93
N MET A 46 13.15 4.07 8.30
CA MET A 46 14.43 4.18 9.01
C MET A 46 14.44 5.36 9.98
N SER A 47 13.99 6.55 9.55
CA SER A 47 13.88 7.72 10.43
C SER A 47 12.98 7.46 11.64
N SER A 48 11.86 6.75 11.44
CA SER A 48 10.97 6.38 12.54
C SER A 48 11.60 5.39 13.52
N LEU A 49 12.37 4.42 13.01
CA LEU A 49 13.09 3.45 13.84
C LEU A 49 14.20 4.15 14.64
N LEU A 50 15.01 4.99 14.00
CA LEU A 50 16.02 5.80 14.70
C LEU A 50 15.41 6.63 15.82
N PHE A 51 14.25 7.26 15.57
CA PHE A 51 13.50 7.95 16.60
C PHE A 51 13.04 7.01 17.73
N ALA A 52 12.52 5.83 17.40
CA ALA A 52 12.04 4.88 18.41
C ALA A 52 13.17 4.38 19.34
N PHE A 53 14.36 4.15 18.80
CA PHE A 53 15.54 3.67 19.53
C PHE A 53 16.37 4.78 20.20
N ARG A 54 15.99 6.06 20.06
CA ARG A 54 16.76 7.21 20.57
C ARG A 54 17.09 7.17 22.07
N SER A 55 16.31 6.44 22.86
CA SER A 55 16.48 6.31 24.31
C SER A 55 17.15 5.01 24.75
N GLY A 56 17.64 4.19 23.81
CA GLY A 56 18.27 2.90 24.09
C GLY A 56 17.28 1.79 24.44
N LEU A 57 17.81 0.69 24.99
CA LEU A 57 17.06 -0.48 25.45
C LEU A 57 17.00 -0.50 26.99
N PRO A 58 15.90 -0.97 27.61
CA PRO A 58 14.70 -1.53 27.00
C PRO A 58 13.75 -0.46 26.41
N LEU A 59 12.99 -0.84 25.38
CA LEU A 59 12.03 0.07 24.75
C LEU A 59 10.83 0.33 25.65
N ASN A 60 10.46 1.61 25.79
CA ASN A 60 9.17 1.97 26.37
C ASN A 60 8.00 1.62 25.43
N ALA A 61 6.77 1.60 25.95
CA ALA A 61 5.58 1.24 25.18
C ALA A 61 5.36 2.09 23.92
N THR A 62 5.72 3.37 23.95
CA THR A 62 5.60 4.25 22.79
C THR A 62 6.63 3.90 21.71
N SER A 63 7.88 3.65 22.09
CA SER A 63 8.92 3.21 21.16
C SER A 63 8.57 1.85 20.56
N LEU A 64 8.07 0.90 21.35
CA LEU A 64 7.65 -0.41 20.86
C LEU A 64 6.45 -0.30 19.90
N HIS A 65 5.47 0.55 20.21
CA HIS A 65 4.38 0.89 19.30
C HIS A 65 4.89 1.43 17.96
N ILE A 66 5.85 2.36 17.97
CA ILE A 66 6.43 2.92 16.74
C ILE A 66 7.11 1.83 15.92
N VAL A 67 7.98 1.01 16.53
CA VAL A 67 8.70 -0.06 15.85
C VAL A 67 7.72 -1.02 15.16
N LEU A 68 6.74 -1.52 15.92
CA LEU A 68 5.78 -2.51 15.41
C LEU A 68 4.85 -1.94 14.34
N CYS A 69 4.34 -0.71 14.53
CA CYS A 69 3.43 -0.10 13.57
C CYS A 69 4.13 0.33 12.28
N VAL A 70 5.35 0.85 12.36
CA VAL A 70 6.08 1.29 11.17
C VAL A 70 6.59 0.09 10.36
N ILE A 71 7.11 -0.95 11.02
CA ILE A 71 7.46 -2.20 10.33
C ILE A 71 6.20 -2.85 9.76
N GLY A 72 5.11 -2.88 10.52
CA GLY A 72 3.85 -3.48 10.10
C GLY A 72 3.20 -2.77 8.92
N TYR A 73 2.74 -1.54 9.14
CA TYR A 73 2.02 -0.74 8.14
C TYR A 73 2.91 -0.27 6.99
N HIS A 74 4.08 0.29 7.29
CA HIS A 74 4.82 1.06 6.29
C HIS A 74 5.92 0.28 5.59
N LEU A 75 6.47 -0.76 6.23
CA LEU A 75 7.41 -1.65 5.57
C LEU A 75 6.68 -2.87 4.97
N LEU A 76 6.16 -3.77 5.80
CA LEU A 76 5.66 -5.07 5.33
C LEU A 76 4.38 -4.95 4.50
N MET A 77 3.37 -4.21 4.94
CA MET A 77 2.13 -4.04 4.15
C MET A 77 2.39 -3.25 2.85
N ALA A 78 3.25 -2.23 2.88
CA ALA A 78 3.65 -1.51 1.68
C ALA A 78 4.35 -2.45 0.65
N GLN A 79 5.29 -3.27 1.12
CA GLN A 79 5.95 -4.28 0.29
C GLN A 79 4.97 -5.34 -0.21
N ALA A 80 3.99 -5.74 0.60
CA ALA A 80 2.93 -6.67 0.21
C ALA A 80 2.07 -6.11 -0.95
N ILE A 81 1.74 -4.82 -0.93
CA ILE A 81 0.97 -4.19 -2.01
C ILE A 81 1.83 -4.07 -3.27
N LEU A 82 3.06 -3.59 -3.13
CA LEU A 82 4.00 -3.45 -4.26
C LEU A 82 4.35 -4.80 -4.91
N SER A 83 4.37 -5.90 -4.16
CA SER A 83 4.68 -7.22 -4.71
C SER A 83 3.71 -7.67 -5.80
N LEU A 84 2.48 -7.14 -5.81
CA LEU A 84 1.46 -7.41 -6.83
C LEU A 84 1.57 -6.51 -8.09
N SER A 85 2.38 -5.46 -8.05
CA SER A 85 2.64 -4.62 -9.23
C SER A 85 3.45 -5.41 -10.27
N ASP A 86 3.07 -5.30 -11.54
CA ASP A 86 3.71 -6.03 -12.64
C ASP A 86 5.15 -5.59 -12.88
N ASN A 87 5.44 -4.30 -12.67
CA ASN A 87 6.74 -3.68 -12.90
C ASN A 87 7.47 -3.39 -11.59
N ASN A 88 7.31 -4.23 -10.57
CA ASN A 88 7.99 -4.09 -9.29
C ASN A 88 9.37 -4.76 -9.30
N GLY A 89 10.40 -4.09 -8.78
CA GLY A 89 11.80 -4.50 -8.94
C GLY A 89 12.05 -5.97 -8.60
N TRP A 90 11.81 -6.36 -7.35
CA TRP A 90 12.11 -7.71 -6.86
C TRP A 90 11.06 -8.77 -7.24
N SER A 91 9.80 -8.38 -7.49
CA SER A 91 8.73 -9.34 -7.78
C SER A 91 8.37 -9.48 -9.26
N SER A 92 8.90 -8.62 -10.14
CA SER A 92 8.62 -8.63 -11.59
C SER A 92 8.98 -9.94 -12.28
N LYS A 93 9.97 -10.68 -11.77
CA LYS A 93 10.39 -11.99 -12.29
C LYS A 93 9.54 -13.16 -11.76
N LEU A 94 8.69 -12.91 -10.75
CA LEU A 94 7.86 -13.94 -10.15
C LEU A 94 6.56 -14.15 -10.92
N ARG A 95 6.13 -15.41 -11.01
CA ARG A 95 4.80 -15.73 -11.54
C ARG A 95 3.74 -15.08 -10.66
N LEU A 96 2.58 -14.78 -11.25
CA LEU A 96 1.47 -14.15 -10.53
C LEU A 96 1.02 -14.94 -9.29
N VAL A 97 1.14 -16.27 -9.31
CA VAL A 97 0.85 -17.13 -8.14
C VAL A 97 1.83 -16.85 -7.00
N ASP A 98 3.12 -16.73 -7.30
CA ASP A 98 4.16 -16.49 -6.31
C ASP A 98 4.13 -15.04 -5.79
N ARG A 99 3.79 -14.08 -6.66
CA ARG A 99 3.50 -12.69 -6.25
C ARG A 99 2.33 -12.60 -5.27
N ARG A 100 1.26 -13.36 -5.51
CA ARG A 100 0.13 -13.48 -4.57
C ARG A 100 0.54 -14.14 -3.26
N ARG A 101 1.44 -15.13 -3.31
CA ARG A 101 2.00 -15.77 -2.10
C ARG A 101 2.78 -14.77 -1.26
N ALA A 102 3.71 -14.06 -1.88
CA ALA A 102 4.44 -12.97 -1.23
C ALA A 102 3.49 -11.93 -0.60
N HIS A 103 2.47 -11.51 -1.35
CA HIS A 103 1.47 -10.55 -0.86
C HIS A 103 0.81 -11.03 0.43
N TRP A 104 0.17 -12.21 0.44
CA TRP A 104 -0.59 -12.61 1.63
C TRP A 104 0.33 -12.90 2.83
N ILE A 105 1.55 -13.42 2.62
CA ILE A 105 2.51 -13.65 3.71
C ILE A 105 2.92 -12.32 4.35
N LEU A 106 3.39 -11.37 3.54
CA LEU A 106 3.81 -10.05 4.02
C LEU A 106 2.64 -9.28 4.64
N GLN A 107 1.44 -9.41 4.06
CA GLN A 107 0.24 -8.75 4.56
C GLN A 107 -0.20 -9.29 5.92
N ILE A 108 -0.16 -10.61 6.14
CA ILE A 108 -0.48 -11.23 7.45
C ILE A 108 0.53 -10.79 8.50
N LEU A 109 1.83 -10.90 8.21
CA LEU A 109 2.89 -10.50 9.15
C LEU A 109 2.81 -9.00 9.47
N GLY A 110 2.67 -8.17 8.43
CA GLY A 110 2.56 -6.72 8.59
C GLY A 110 1.34 -6.29 9.40
N SER A 111 0.17 -6.88 9.09
CA SER A 111 -1.06 -6.61 9.84
C SER A 111 -0.95 -7.07 11.29
N GLY A 112 -0.33 -8.24 11.55
CA GLY A 112 -0.09 -8.74 12.90
C GLY A 112 0.75 -7.79 13.74
N LEU A 113 1.90 -7.34 13.22
CA LEU A 113 2.76 -6.37 13.92
C LEU A 113 2.02 -5.04 14.17
N ALA A 114 1.32 -4.53 13.16
CA ALA A 114 0.56 -3.29 13.25
C ALA A 114 -0.56 -3.35 14.32
N ILE A 115 -1.29 -4.46 14.37
CA ILE A 115 -2.35 -4.70 15.37
C ILE A 115 -1.73 -4.77 16.77
N ILE A 116 -0.70 -5.60 16.97
CA ILE A 116 -0.02 -5.75 18.27
C ILE A 116 0.53 -4.40 18.75
N GLY A 117 1.23 -3.67 17.88
CA GLY A 117 1.77 -2.34 18.18
C GLY A 117 0.68 -1.33 18.56
N SER A 118 -0.47 -1.38 17.90
CA SER A 118 -1.62 -0.53 18.22
C SER A 118 -2.20 -0.85 19.60
N PHE A 119 -2.40 -2.14 19.91
CA PHE A 119 -2.92 -2.57 21.21
C PHE A 119 -1.99 -2.22 22.38
N ILE A 120 -0.67 -2.36 22.21
CA ILE A 120 0.32 -1.93 23.21
C ILE A 120 0.09 -0.46 23.59
N LYS A 121 -0.10 0.41 22.59
CA LYS A 121 -0.31 1.84 22.87
C LYS A 121 -1.69 2.16 23.41
N ILE A 122 -2.70 1.38 23.05
CA ILE A 122 -4.04 1.48 23.64
C ILE A 122 -3.94 1.17 25.12
N VAL A 123 -3.41 0.00 25.51
CA VAL A 123 -3.33 -0.41 26.92
C VAL A 123 -2.46 0.51 27.77
N ASP A 124 -1.40 1.08 27.20
CA ASP A 124 -0.49 2.02 27.88
C ASP A 124 -1.13 3.39 28.21
N LYS A 125 -2.20 3.80 27.51
CA LYS A 125 -2.83 5.10 27.72
C LYS A 125 -4.08 5.02 28.59
N SER A 126 -4.29 6.02 29.45
CA SER A 126 -5.53 6.18 30.21
C SER A 126 -6.64 6.94 29.46
N THR A 127 -6.25 7.78 28.48
CA THR A 127 -7.17 8.52 27.63
C THR A 127 -6.90 8.20 26.17
N HIS A 128 -7.98 7.90 25.43
CA HIS A 128 -7.88 7.43 24.06
C HIS A 128 -8.49 8.44 23.08
N TRP A 129 -7.92 8.47 21.86
CA TRP A 129 -8.52 9.07 20.66
C TRP A 129 -8.80 10.58 20.73
N THR A 130 -8.12 11.28 21.65
CA THR A 130 -8.19 12.75 21.78
C THR A 130 -7.41 13.48 20.69
N THR A 131 -6.40 12.84 20.10
CA THR A 131 -5.55 13.40 19.04
C THR A 131 -5.95 12.90 17.66
N LEU A 132 -5.70 13.70 16.60
CA LEU A 132 -5.93 13.28 15.21
C LEU A 132 -5.15 12.00 14.86
N HIS A 133 -3.89 11.91 15.30
CA HIS A 133 -3.10 10.67 15.22
C HIS A 133 -3.88 9.46 15.77
N GLY A 134 -4.46 9.57 16.97
CA GLY A 134 -5.22 8.47 17.58
C GLY A 134 -6.53 8.12 16.85
N LYS A 135 -7.22 9.12 16.28
CA LYS A 135 -8.46 8.91 15.52
C LYS A 135 -8.20 8.17 14.20
N PHE A 136 -7.22 8.63 13.41
CA PHE A 136 -6.83 7.95 12.18
C PHE A 136 -6.19 6.58 12.45
N ALA A 137 -5.46 6.42 13.56
CA ALA A 137 -4.90 5.13 13.96
C ALA A 137 -6.00 4.10 14.22
N LEU A 138 -7.11 4.51 14.85
CA LEU A 138 -8.26 3.64 15.07
C LEU A 138 -8.90 3.22 13.75
N VAL A 139 -9.11 4.16 12.82
CA VAL A 139 -9.65 3.85 11.48
C VAL A 139 -8.71 2.85 10.78
N ALA A 140 -7.40 3.08 10.80
CA ALA A 140 -6.42 2.17 10.23
C ALA A 140 -6.53 0.76 10.85
N LEU A 141 -6.60 0.66 12.18
CA LEU A 141 -6.69 -0.61 12.90
C LEU A 141 -7.95 -1.40 12.55
N VAL A 142 -9.11 -0.73 12.54
CA VAL A 142 -10.41 -1.36 12.26
C VAL A 142 -10.44 -1.89 10.82
N PHE A 143 -10.09 -1.05 9.84
CA PHE A 143 -10.11 -1.46 8.44
C PHE A 143 -9.03 -2.49 8.10
N THR A 144 -7.88 -2.45 8.77
CA THR A 144 -6.83 -3.49 8.63
C THR A 144 -7.34 -4.84 9.13
N THR A 145 -8.01 -4.86 10.28
CA THR A 145 -8.59 -6.09 10.85
C THR A 145 -9.64 -6.68 9.90
N PHE A 146 -10.57 -5.87 9.40
CA PHE A 146 -11.57 -6.35 8.45
C PHE A 146 -10.95 -6.81 7.12
N SER A 147 -9.97 -6.07 6.59
CA SER A 147 -9.28 -6.45 5.36
C SER A 147 -8.50 -7.75 5.51
N LEU A 148 -7.83 -7.94 6.65
CA LEU A 148 -7.09 -9.15 7.00
C LEU A 148 -8.02 -10.36 7.09
N VAL A 149 -9.11 -10.26 7.87
CA VAL A 149 -10.08 -11.35 8.03
C VAL A 149 -10.69 -11.73 6.68
N ASN A 150 -11.10 -10.74 5.88
CA ASN A 150 -11.63 -10.98 4.53
C ASN A 150 -10.60 -11.64 3.61
N GLY A 151 -9.35 -11.17 3.63
CA GLY A 151 -8.25 -11.72 2.83
C GLY A 151 -7.94 -13.18 3.17
N VAL A 152 -7.84 -13.50 4.46
CA VAL A 152 -7.61 -14.87 4.96
C VAL A 152 -8.81 -15.76 4.66
N ALA A 153 -10.03 -15.29 4.92
CA ALA A 153 -11.25 -16.05 4.61
C ALA A 153 -11.36 -16.37 3.11
N SER A 154 -10.97 -15.43 2.23
CA SER A 154 -10.91 -15.67 0.79
C SER A 154 -9.81 -16.65 0.37
N LEU A 155 -8.77 -16.86 1.19
CA LEU A 155 -7.68 -17.79 0.88
C LEU A 155 -8.09 -19.25 1.15
N TYR A 156 -8.84 -19.48 2.22
CA TYR A 156 -9.19 -20.84 2.70
C TYR A 156 -10.66 -21.24 2.48
N GLY A 157 -11.55 -20.31 2.12
CA GLY A 157 -12.99 -20.56 2.11
C GLY A 157 -13.54 -21.22 0.84
N VAL A 158 -13.93 -22.49 0.94
CA VAL A 158 -15.04 -23.03 0.14
C VAL A 158 -16.37 -22.57 0.74
N GLU A 159 -16.49 -22.53 2.08
CA GLU A 159 -17.67 -22.09 2.81
C GLU A 159 -17.87 -20.56 2.78
N TRP A 160 -16.80 -19.76 2.77
CA TRP A 160 -16.90 -18.29 2.70
C TRP A 160 -17.63 -17.81 1.44
N ARG A 161 -17.52 -18.59 0.35
CA ARG A 161 -18.23 -18.35 -0.91
C ARG A 161 -19.75 -18.50 -0.79
N ARG A 162 -20.27 -19.06 0.31
CA ARG A 162 -21.72 -19.11 0.61
C ARG A 162 -22.24 -17.78 1.16
N PHE A 163 -21.40 -17.01 1.86
CA PHE A 163 -21.81 -15.74 2.49
C PHE A 163 -21.50 -14.52 1.61
N LEU A 164 -20.37 -14.53 0.90
CA LEU A 164 -19.98 -13.43 0.01
C LEU A 164 -19.53 -13.95 -1.34
N ASN A 165 -20.13 -13.41 -2.39
CA ASN A 165 -19.68 -13.64 -3.75
C ASN A 165 -18.20 -13.26 -3.88
N MET A 166 -17.40 -14.12 -4.53
CA MET A 166 -15.94 -13.96 -4.62
C MET A 166 -15.52 -12.62 -5.26
N ASN A 167 -16.37 -12.01 -6.09
CA ASN A 167 -16.14 -10.67 -6.63
C ASN A 167 -16.34 -9.56 -5.58
N ILE A 168 -17.35 -9.69 -4.71
CA ILE A 168 -17.66 -8.72 -3.64
C ILE A 168 -16.62 -8.83 -2.52
N SER A 169 -16.22 -10.04 -2.12
CA SER A 169 -15.15 -10.25 -1.14
C SER A 169 -13.83 -9.60 -1.60
N LYS A 170 -13.43 -9.80 -2.87
CA LYS A 170 -12.24 -9.14 -3.43
C LYS A 170 -12.40 -7.61 -3.47
N LEU A 171 -13.56 -7.11 -3.88
CA LEU A 171 -13.83 -5.68 -3.95
C LEU A 171 -13.72 -5.01 -2.58
N THR A 172 -14.36 -5.61 -1.56
CA THR A 172 -14.33 -5.13 -0.18
C THR A 172 -12.94 -5.23 0.43
N HIS A 173 -12.17 -6.31 0.16
CA HIS A 173 -10.78 -6.44 0.62
C HIS A 173 -9.90 -5.30 0.08
N VAL A 174 -9.99 -5.00 -1.22
CA VAL A 174 -9.23 -3.90 -1.83
C VAL A 174 -9.68 -2.54 -1.26
N CYS A 175 -10.98 -2.31 -1.12
CA CYS A 175 -11.53 -1.08 -0.54
C CYS A 175 -11.02 -0.86 0.89
N PHE A 176 -11.18 -1.86 1.76
CA PHE A 176 -10.75 -1.78 3.15
C PHE A 176 -9.24 -1.65 3.27
N GLY A 177 -8.47 -2.32 2.40
CA GLY A 177 -7.02 -2.16 2.32
C GLY A 177 -6.58 -0.73 1.97
N ILE A 178 -7.25 -0.08 1.00
CA ILE A 178 -6.97 1.33 0.64
C ILE A 178 -7.25 2.25 1.83
N VAL A 179 -8.42 2.12 2.47
CA VAL A 179 -8.79 2.95 3.64
C VAL A 179 -7.82 2.74 4.80
N ALA A 180 -7.47 1.49 5.08
CA ALA A 180 -6.52 1.12 6.12
C ALA A 180 -5.14 1.76 5.90
N PHE A 181 -4.55 1.54 4.72
CA PHE A 181 -3.21 2.03 4.41
C PHE A 181 -3.15 3.56 4.32
N SER A 182 -4.18 4.20 3.77
CA SER A 182 -4.30 5.66 3.73
C SER A 182 -4.38 6.24 5.15
N SER A 183 -5.22 5.66 6.01
CA SER A 183 -5.38 6.11 7.39
C SER A 183 -4.12 5.88 8.22
N ALA A 184 -3.40 4.77 8.00
CA ALA A 184 -2.10 4.51 8.61
C ALA A 184 -1.06 5.54 8.19
N THR A 185 -1.04 5.90 6.90
CA THR A 185 -0.17 6.96 6.36
C THR A 185 -0.45 8.32 6.99
N ILE A 186 -1.72 8.74 7.04
CA ILE A 186 -2.13 9.98 7.70
C ILE A 186 -1.72 9.96 9.19
N THR A 187 -1.88 8.81 9.85
CA THR A 187 -1.45 8.61 11.23
C THR A 187 0.05 8.80 11.41
N LEU A 188 0.86 8.25 10.51
CA LEU A 188 2.32 8.42 10.54
C LEU A 188 2.73 9.88 10.31
N CYS A 189 2.10 10.58 9.36
CA CYS A 189 2.31 12.01 9.17
C CYS A 189 2.05 12.81 10.46
N TYR A 190 0.92 12.55 11.14
CA TYR A 190 0.67 13.13 12.45
C TYR A 190 1.62 12.64 13.55
N GLY A 191 2.29 11.50 13.35
CA GLY A 191 3.36 11.01 14.22
C GLY A 191 4.61 11.87 14.11
N PHE A 192 5.02 12.20 12.88
CA PHE A 192 6.12 13.13 12.61
C PHE A 192 5.83 14.56 13.02
N ASP A 193 4.56 14.98 12.94
CA ASP A 193 4.13 16.31 13.37
C ASP A 193 4.13 16.49 14.91
N LYS A 194 4.30 15.42 15.70
CA LYS A 194 4.32 15.54 17.16
C LYS A 194 5.57 16.29 17.64
N PHE A 195 5.38 17.10 18.69
CA PHE A 195 6.45 17.85 19.36
C PHE A 195 7.72 17.02 19.67
N PRO A 196 7.65 15.79 20.23
CA PRO A 196 8.86 15.01 20.52
C PRO A 196 9.64 14.61 19.26
N PHE A 197 8.96 14.35 18.14
CA PHE A 197 9.63 14.01 16.89
C PHE A 197 10.26 15.24 16.25
N ARG A 198 9.50 16.34 16.15
CA ARG A 198 10.00 17.62 15.61
C ARG A 198 11.21 18.14 16.39
N THR A 199 11.22 17.97 17.71
CA THR A 199 12.36 18.38 18.55
C THR A 199 13.60 17.51 18.30
N TRP A 200 13.41 16.21 18.04
CA TRP A 200 14.53 15.30 17.75
C TRP A 200 15.09 15.48 16.33
N ALA A 201 14.22 15.63 15.33
CA ALA A 201 14.62 15.66 13.91
C ALA A 201 14.86 17.07 13.34
N SER A 202 14.34 18.12 14.00
CA SER A 202 14.03 19.46 13.45
C SER A 202 12.75 19.52 12.61
N THR A 203 12.13 20.70 12.57
CA THR A 203 10.89 20.98 11.83
C THR A 203 11.02 20.70 10.32
N PRO A 204 12.09 21.17 9.62
CA PRO A 204 12.21 20.93 8.17
C PRO A 204 12.34 19.44 7.81
N VAL A 205 13.05 18.66 8.64
CA VAL A 205 13.19 17.22 8.43
C VAL A 205 11.86 16.50 8.65
N ALA A 206 11.11 16.89 9.69
CA ALA A 206 9.78 16.33 9.92
C ALA A 206 8.81 16.64 8.75
N ASP A 207 8.83 17.87 8.24
CA ASP A 207 8.00 18.27 7.09
C ASP A 207 8.39 17.50 5.81
N ALA A 208 9.70 17.33 5.57
CA ALA A 208 10.19 16.51 4.47
C ALA A 208 9.73 15.05 4.61
N LEU A 209 9.77 14.47 5.81
CA LEU A 209 9.31 13.10 6.05
C LEU A 209 7.79 12.94 5.88
N ILE A 210 7.00 13.95 6.24
CA ILE A 210 5.56 14.01 5.95
C ILE A 210 5.32 14.00 4.43
N ALA A 211 6.02 14.86 3.69
CA ALA A 211 5.91 14.93 2.23
C ALA A 211 6.32 13.60 1.57
N VAL A 212 7.47 13.05 1.94
CA VAL A 212 7.96 11.75 1.48
C VAL A 212 6.93 10.64 1.75
N THR A 213 6.30 10.69 2.92
CA THR A 213 5.29 9.72 3.34
C THR A 213 4.02 9.80 2.52
N ALA A 214 3.54 11.00 2.24
CA ALA A 214 2.40 11.22 1.36
C ALA A 214 2.69 10.78 -0.10
N VAL A 215 3.91 11.05 -0.61
CA VAL A 215 4.31 10.70 -1.98
C VAL A 215 4.35 9.19 -2.18
N TYR A 216 5.07 8.43 -1.34
CA TYR A 216 5.13 6.98 -1.54
C TYR A 216 3.76 6.33 -1.34
N ALA A 217 2.94 6.82 -0.42
CA ALA A 217 1.62 6.26 -0.18
C ALA A 217 0.71 6.45 -1.39
N THR A 218 0.78 7.62 -2.03
CA THR A 218 0.07 7.90 -3.27
C THR A 218 0.49 6.91 -4.36
N ILE A 219 1.79 6.71 -4.57
CA ILE A 219 2.31 5.75 -5.56
C ILE A 219 1.76 4.34 -5.32
N ILE A 220 1.80 3.87 -4.08
CA ILE A 220 1.35 2.51 -3.70
C ILE A 220 -0.16 2.33 -3.91
N ILE A 221 -0.97 3.36 -3.64
CA ILE A 221 -2.44 3.29 -3.72
C ILE A 221 -2.96 3.29 -5.16
N ILE A 222 -2.21 3.80 -6.14
CA ILE A 222 -2.65 3.87 -7.55
C ILE A 222 -3.12 2.50 -8.07
N ASN A 223 -2.31 1.45 -7.91
CA ASN A 223 -2.62 0.12 -8.43
C ASN A 223 -3.85 -0.52 -7.75
N PRO A 224 -3.98 -0.53 -6.41
CA PRO A 224 -5.21 -0.90 -5.72
C PRO A 224 -6.42 -0.08 -6.16
N ALA A 225 -6.30 1.24 -6.33
CA ALA A 225 -7.40 2.12 -6.74
C ALA A 225 -7.90 1.79 -8.15
N ILE A 226 -6.99 1.58 -9.11
CA ILE A 226 -7.33 1.12 -10.47
C ILE A 226 -8.03 -0.25 -10.40
N THR A 227 -7.53 -1.16 -9.56
CA THR A 227 -8.13 -2.48 -9.36
C THR A 227 -9.54 -2.38 -8.79
N PHE A 228 -9.74 -1.52 -7.78
CA PHE A 228 -11.03 -1.24 -7.18
C PHE A 228 -12.02 -0.67 -8.20
N TYR A 229 -11.61 0.34 -8.97
CA TYR A 229 -12.45 0.94 -10.00
C TYR A 229 -12.89 -0.07 -11.06
N ARG A 230 -11.93 -0.82 -11.63
CA ARG A 230 -12.21 -1.86 -12.63
C ARG A 230 -13.17 -2.92 -12.10
N LYS A 231 -12.99 -3.36 -10.85
CA LYS A 231 -13.87 -4.38 -10.23
C LYS A 231 -15.26 -3.83 -9.91
N SER A 232 -15.36 -2.59 -9.44
CA SER A 232 -16.64 -1.91 -9.17
C SER A 232 -17.50 -1.86 -10.43
N ARG A 233 -16.90 -1.48 -11.58
CA ARG A 233 -17.58 -1.46 -12.88
C ARG A 233 -18.14 -2.82 -13.29
N VAL A 234 -17.40 -3.90 -13.06
CA VAL A 234 -17.86 -5.28 -13.37
C VAL A 234 -19.04 -5.68 -12.47
N VAL A 235 -18.95 -5.39 -11.17
CA VAL A 235 -20.03 -5.72 -10.22
C VAL A 235 -21.31 -4.96 -10.56
N ILE A 236 -21.21 -3.66 -10.87
CA ILE A 236 -22.37 -2.84 -11.26
C ILE A 236 -23.00 -3.38 -12.54
N LYS A 237 -22.20 -3.66 -13.58
CA LYS A 237 -22.71 -4.22 -14.84
C LYS A 237 -23.50 -5.51 -14.61
N ASN A 238 -23.00 -6.40 -13.76
CA ASN A 238 -23.66 -7.66 -13.45
C ASN A 238 -24.94 -7.51 -12.60
N ALA A 239 -25.12 -6.38 -11.91
CA ALA A 239 -26.32 -6.10 -11.12
C ALA A 239 -27.42 -5.41 -11.95
N THR A 240 -27.07 -4.81 -13.08
CA THR A 240 -27.98 -4.10 -13.99
C THR A 240 -28.37 -4.90 -15.24
N SER A 241 -27.78 -6.07 -15.42
CA SER A 241 -28.08 -7.05 -16.48
C SER A 241 -28.99 -8.14 -15.94
#